data_AF-A0A2H2ZVK5-F1
#
_entry.id   AF-A0A2H2ZVK5-F1
#
_cell.length_a   1.000
_cell.length_b   1.000
_cell.length_c   1.000
_cell.angle_alpha   90.00
_cell.angle_beta   90.00
_cell.angle_gamma   90.00
#
_symmetry.space_group_name_H-M   'P 1'
#
loop_
_entity.id
_entity.type
_entity.pdbx_description
1 polymer ?
#
loop_
_entity_poly.entity_id
_entity_poly.type
_entity_poly.pdbx_seq_one_letter_code
_entity_poly.pdbx_strand_id
1 'polypeptide(L)'
;MYKKVSFSFMIPTLIFLGCLYASVTARFVFFRAFRNSVHLHSHTIVGWGSWAGILLVTWVFAFIISQVIPFFSSLLSVMSSLFDSWFGFIFWGVAYLRMRNADKQVGRKRNGLVSAFATAVNIAIIIIGIFFLSVGTYASVQGIVDAFDAGTVHGVFSCKSNGI
;
A
#
# COMPACT_ATOMS: atom_id res chain seq x y z
N MET A 1 -18.89 -25.40 -4.15
CA MET A 1 -19.04 -25.06 -5.59
C MET A 1 -18.95 -23.55 -5.84
N TYR A 2 -19.71 -22.72 -5.10
CA TYR A 2 -19.69 -21.24 -5.25
C TYR A 2 -18.32 -20.58 -5.09
N LYS A 3 -17.49 -21.02 -4.12
CA LYS A 3 -16.11 -20.49 -3.93
C LYS A 3 -15.26 -20.60 -5.19
N LYS A 4 -15.29 -21.73 -5.91
CA LYS A 4 -14.49 -21.95 -7.11
C LYS A 4 -14.89 -21.01 -8.26
N VAL A 5 -16.20 -20.75 -8.41
CA VAL A 5 -16.71 -19.83 -9.44
C VAL A 5 -16.32 -18.38 -9.13
N SER A 6 -16.46 -17.96 -7.86
CA SER A 6 -16.04 -16.60 -7.45
C SER A 6 -14.54 -16.37 -7.62
N PHE A 7 -13.70 -17.39 -7.35
CA PHE A 7 -12.26 -17.29 -7.59
C PHE A 7 -11.92 -17.09 -9.07
N SER A 8 -12.62 -17.76 -10.00
CA SER A 8 -12.38 -17.61 -11.44
C SER A 8 -12.57 -16.17 -11.94
N PHE A 9 -13.55 -15.43 -11.42
CA PHE A 9 -13.77 -14.02 -11.78
C PHE A 9 -12.73 -13.08 -11.17
N MET A 10 -12.12 -13.45 -10.04
CA MET A 10 -11.13 -12.64 -9.34
C MET A 10 -9.71 -12.78 -9.94
N ILE A 11 -9.38 -13.95 -10.50
CA ILE A 11 -8.05 -14.25 -11.06
C ILE A 11 -7.58 -13.20 -12.09
N PRO A 12 -8.39 -12.81 -13.10
CA PRO A 12 -7.96 -11.81 -14.08
C PRO A 12 -7.57 -10.50 -13.41
N THR A 13 -8.43 -9.97 -12.54
CA THR A 13 -8.19 -8.72 -11.82
C THR A 13 -6.92 -8.78 -10.97
N LEU A 14 -6.69 -9.89 -10.25
CA LEU A 14 -5.47 -10.07 -9.46
C LEU A 14 -4.20 -10.10 -10.32
N ILE A 15 -4.24 -10.78 -11.48
CA ILE A 15 -3.11 -10.81 -12.41
C ILE A 15 -2.84 -9.41 -12.96
N PHE A 16 -3.88 -8.71 -13.43
CA PHE A 16 -3.74 -7.36 -13.98
C PHE A 16 -3.20 -6.37 -12.92
N LEU A 17 -3.76 -6.35 -11.71
CA LEU A 17 -3.27 -5.49 -10.62
C LEU A 17 -1.83 -5.85 -10.24
N GLY A 18 -1.51 -7.14 -10.07
CA GLY A 18 -0.17 -7.60 -9.70
C GLY A 18 0.88 -7.20 -10.74
N CYS A 19 0.62 -7.47 -12.02
CA CYS A 19 1.51 -7.10 -13.11
C CYS A 19 1.65 -5.58 -13.25
N LEU A 20 0.56 -4.81 -13.08
CA LEU A 20 0.58 -3.36 -13.15
C LEU A 20 1.44 -2.78 -12.02
N TYR A 21 1.20 -3.18 -10.77
CA TYR A 21 1.96 -2.65 -9.62
C TYR A 21 3.44 -3.03 -9.70
N ALA A 22 3.77 -4.26 -10.12
CA ALA A 22 5.15 -4.68 -10.33
C ALA A 22 5.82 -3.84 -11.44
N SER A 23 5.13 -3.62 -12.56
CA SER A 23 5.68 -2.87 -13.70
C SER A 23 5.85 -1.38 -13.39
N VAL A 24 4.89 -0.76 -12.69
CA VAL A 24 4.97 0.64 -12.26
C VAL A 24 6.13 0.84 -11.30
N THR A 25 6.30 -0.07 -10.33
CA THR A 25 7.41 -0.02 -9.37
C THR A 25 8.75 -0.22 -10.09
N ALA A 26 8.85 -1.21 -10.98
CA ALA A 26 10.07 -1.46 -11.75
C ALA A 26 10.45 -0.24 -12.61
N ARG A 27 9.47 0.39 -13.28
CA ARG A 27 9.69 1.60 -14.06
C ARG A 27 10.12 2.77 -13.18
N PHE A 28 9.52 2.95 -12.01
CA PHE A 28 9.91 3.99 -11.06
C PHE A 28 11.35 3.81 -10.55
N VAL A 29 11.72 2.58 -10.16
CA VAL A 29 13.09 2.25 -9.71
C VAL A 29 14.08 2.40 -10.85
N PHE A 30 13.76 1.93 -12.06
CA PHE A 30 14.62 2.05 -13.24
C PHE A 30 14.88 3.52 -13.60
N PHE A 31 13.86 4.37 -13.62
CA PHE A 31 14.04 5.81 -13.84
C PHE A 31 14.84 6.51 -12.73
N ARG A 32 14.77 6.01 -11.50
CA ARG A 32 15.53 6.58 -10.39
C ARG A 32 16.99 6.10 -10.40
N ALA A 33 17.25 4.86 -10.78
CA ALA A 33 18.58 4.27 -10.86
C ALA A 33 19.37 4.75 -12.10
N PHE A 34 18.72 4.90 -13.26
CA PHE A 34 19.35 5.32 -14.52
C PHE A 34 19.08 6.78 -14.89
N ARG A 35 18.89 7.64 -13.87
CA ARG A 35 18.72 9.08 -14.07
C ARG A 35 20.04 9.65 -14.65
N ASN A 36 20.08 9.90 -15.97
CA ASN A 36 21.21 10.37 -16.82
C ASN A 36 22.01 9.32 -17.65
N SER A 37 21.51 8.10 -17.91
CA SER A 37 22.23 7.14 -18.78
C SER A 37 21.56 6.90 -20.15
N VAL A 38 22.35 6.81 -21.22
CA VAL A 38 21.91 6.48 -22.61
C VAL A 38 21.20 5.11 -22.69
N HIS A 39 21.40 4.26 -21.68
CA HIS A 39 20.75 2.96 -21.52
C HIS A 39 19.26 3.04 -21.18
N LEU A 40 18.73 4.25 -20.92
CA LEU A 40 17.31 4.49 -20.67
C LEU A 40 16.45 4.36 -21.95
N HIS A 41 17.05 4.60 -23.12
CA HIS A 41 16.36 4.68 -24.41
C HIS A 41 16.81 3.64 -25.45
N SER A 42 17.96 2.98 -25.22
CA SER A 42 18.53 1.99 -26.15
C SER A 42 18.33 0.57 -25.63
N HIS A 43 17.87 -0.34 -26.50
CA HIS A 43 17.71 -1.78 -26.23
C HIS A 43 19.08 -2.44 -26.00
N THR A 44 19.62 -2.25 -24.80
CA THR A 44 20.89 -2.83 -24.37
C THR A 44 20.63 -3.99 -23.42
N ILE A 45 21.46 -5.03 -23.51
CA ILE A 45 21.39 -6.23 -22.65
C ILE A 45 21.47 -5.84 -21.17
N VAL A 46 22.23 -4.79 -20.85
CA VAL A 46 22.34 -4.21 -19.50
C VAL A 46 21.00 -3.60 -19.03
N GLY A 47 20.24 -2.94 -19.92
CA GLY A 47 18.92 -2.40 -19.61
C GLY A 47 17.89 -3.49 -19.34
N TRP A 48 17.85 -4.53 -20.18
CA TRP A 48 16.99 -5.70 -19.97
C TRP A 48 17.37 -6.48 -18.70
N GLY A 49 18.68 -6.68 -18.46
CA GLY A 49 19.20 -7.34 -17.27
C GLY A 49 18.85 -6.58 -15.99
N SER A 50 19.00 -5.25 -15.98
CA SER A 50 18.60 -4.45 -14.82
C SER A 50 17.08 -4.45 -14.60
N TRP A 51 16.28 -4.44 -15.67
CA TRP A 51 14.82 -4.51 -15.57
C TRP A 51 14.36 -5.85 -15.00
N ALA A 52 14.88 -6.96 -15.54
CA ALA A 52 14.62 -8.31 -15.01
C ALA A 52 15.13 -8.45 -13.57
N GLY A 53 16.29 -7.88 -13.23
CA GLY A 53 16.83 -7.89 -11.87
C GLY A 53 15.93 -7.17 -10.87
N ILE A 54 15.42 -5.97 -11.21
CA ILE A 54 14.49 -5.23 -10.34
C ILE A 54 13.17 -6.01 -10.14
N LEU A 55 12.64 -6.61 -11.21
CA LEU A 55 11.45 -7.45 -11.12
C LEU A 55 11.69 -8.68 -10.25
N LEU A 56 12.81 -9.38 -10.44
CA LEU A 56 13.17 -10.56 -9.66
C LEU A 56 13.29 -10.21 -8.18
N VAL A 57 13.98 -9.13 -7.83
CA VAL A 57 14.11 -8.67 -6.44
C VAL A 57 12.74 -8.37 -5.83
N THR A 58 11.87 -7.67 -6.56
CA THR A 58 10.51 -7.36 -6.09
C THR A 58 9.68 -8.64 -5.89
N TRP A 59 9.83 -9.61 -6.78
CA TRP A 59 9.21 -10.93 -6.65
C TRP A 59 9.73 -11.72 -5.44
N VAL A 60 11.03 -11.69 -5.18
CA VAL A 60 11.64 -12.33 -4.00
C VAL A 60 11.09 -11.70 -2.71
N PHE A 61 10.99 -10.37 -2.64
CA PHE A 61 10.36 -9.70 -1.49
C PHE A 61 8.90 -10.09 -1.31
N ALA A 62 8.12 -10.13 -2.40
CA ALA A 62 6.72 -10.58 -2.34
C ALA A 62 6.61 -12.03 -1.86
N PHE A 63 7.50 -12.93 -2.32
CA PHE A 63 7.56 -14.31 -1.86
C PHE A 63 7.85 -14.41 -0.36
N ILE A 64 8.85 -13.67 0.14
CA ILE A 64 9.17 -13.65 1.57
C ILE A 64 7.97 -13.18 2.39
N ILE A 65 7.32 -12.08 2.00
CA ILE A 65 6.15 -11.54 2.73
C ILE A 65 5.00 -12.57 2.74
N SER A 66 4.77 -13.27 1.63
CA SER A 66 3.73 -14.31 1.54
C SER A 66 3.97 -15.50 2.48
N GLN A 67 5.23 -15.81 2.77
CA GLN A 67 5.61 -16.89 3.68
C GLN A 67 5.56 -16.47 5.16
N VAL A 68 5.77 -15.18 5.44
CA VAL A 68 5.70 -14.64 6.81
C VAL A 68 4.25 -14.53 7.29
N ILE A 69 3.32 -14.11 6.42
CA ILE A 69 1.90 -13.97 6.75
C ILE A 69 1.08 -14.80 5.74
N PRO A 70 0.83 -16.09 6.02
CA PRO A 70 0.19 -17.02 5.06
C PRO A 70 -1.32 -16.80 4.88
N PHE A 71 -1.81 -15.58 5.12
CA PHE A 71 -3.23 -15.22 5.05
C PHE A 71 -3.44 -13.82 4.48
N PHE A 72 -4.12 -13.78 3.33
CA PHE A 72 -4.34 -12.56 2.56
C PHE A 72 -5.13 -11.49 3.32
N SER A 73 -6.08 -11.89 4.19
CA SER A 73 -6.93 -10.96 4.94
C SER A 73 -6.12 -10.04 5.86
N SER A 74 -5.19 -10.58 6.65
CA SER A 74 -4.40 -9.75 7.56
C SER A 74 -3.30 -8.98 6.83
N LEU A 75 -2.73 -9.53 5.76
CA LEU A 75 -1.86 -8.76 4.86
C LEU A 75 -2.56 -7.50 4.33
N LEU A 76 -3.78 -7.67 3.81
CA LEU A 76 -4.60 -6.55 3.34
C LEU A 76 -4.95 -5.58 4.47
N SER A 77 -5.28 -6.09 5.67
CA SER A 77 -5.62 -5.26 6.83
C SER A 77 -4.44 -4.39 7.29
N VAL A 78 -3.23 -4.97 7.38
CA VAL A 78 -2.00 -4.24 7.69
C VAL A 78 -1.67 -3.22 6.60
N MET A 79 -1.74 -3.62 5.32
CA MET A 79 -1.47 -2.69 4.21
C MET A 79 -2.47 -1.52 4.19
N SER A 80 -3.76 -1.81 4.38
CA SER A 80 -4.80 -0.78 4.42
C SER A 80 -4.59 0.18 5.59
N SER A 81 -4.43 -0.33 6.82
CA SER A 81 -4.23 0.53 8.00
C SER A 81 -2.97 1.41 7.91
N LEU A 82 -1.91 0.95 7.25
CA LEU A 82 -0.70 1.76 7.06
C LEU A 82 -0.83 2.76 5.91
N PHE A 83 -1.25 2.32 4.72
CA PHE A 83 -1.22 3.14 3.52
C PHE A 83 -2.46 4.02 3.34
N ASP A 84 -3.65 3.49 3.62
CA ASP A 84 -4.91 4.26 3.51
C ASP A 84 -4.94 5.38 4.55
N SER A 85 -4.53 5.08 5.79
CA SER A 85 -4.46 6.09 6.86
C SER A 85 -3.56 7.26 6.52
N TRP A 86 -2.36 6.97 5.98
CA TRP A 86 -1.39 7.99 5.64
C TRP A 86 -1.79 8.78 4.40
N PHE A 87 -2.05 8.08 3.28
CA PHE A 87 -2.30 8.74 1.99
C PHE A 87 -3.74 9.24 1.84
N GLY A 88 -4.72 8.52 2.39
CA GLY A 88 -6.14 8.86 2.29
C GLY A 88 -6.55 9.97 3.26
N PHE A 89 -6.18 9.84 4.54
CA PHE A 89 -6.66 10.76 5.58
C PHE A 89 -5.62 11.82 5.97
N ILE A 90 -4.44 11.41 6.42
CA ILE A 90 -3.45 12.33 7.01
C ILE A 90 -2.90 13.32 5.95
N PHE A 91 -2.47 12.81 4.79
CA PHE A 91 -1.87 13.65 3.74
C PHE A 91 -2.82 14.75 3.25
N TRP A 92 -4.06 14.40 2.90
CA TRP A 92 -5.04 15.36 2.41
C TRP A 92 -5.50 16.34 3.50
N GLY A 93 -5.66 15.88 4.73
CA GLY A 93 -6.00 16.75 5.86
C GLY A 93 -4.93 17.81 6.12
N VAL A 94 -3.64 17.40 6.12
CA VAL A 94 -2.51 18.34 6.29
C VAL A 94 -2.36 19.25 5.08
N ALA A 95 -2.55 18.73 3.86
CA ALA A 95 -2.50 19.52 2.63
C ALA A 95 -3.55 20.64 2.64
N TYR A 96 -4.77 20.36 3.11
CA TYR A 96 -5.81 21.37 3.27
C TYR A 96 -5.40 22.48 4.25
N LEU A 97 -4.83 22.12 5.41
CA LEU A 97 -4.35 23.11 6.38
C LEU A 97 -3.21 23.97 5.83
N ARG A 98 -2.29 23.37 5.06
CA ARG A 98 -1.18 24.09 4.42
C ARG A 98 -1.67 25.03 3.31
N MET A 99 -2.58 24.57 2.45
CA MET A 99 -3.21 25.42 1.43
C MET A 99 -3.99 26.56 2.08
N ARG A 100 -4.69 26.32 3.19
CA ARG A 100 -5.41 27.37 3.92
C ARG A 100 -4.48 28.41 4.54
N ASN A 101 -3.34 27.99 5.08
CA ASN A 101 -2.33 28.91 5.60
C ASN A 101 -1.72 29.76 4.47
N ALA A 102 -1.49 29.18 3.29
CA ALA A 102 -1.04 29.92 2.11
C ALA A 102 -2.11 30.91 1.60
N ASP A 103 -3.39 30.52 1.51
CA ASP A 103 -4.48 31.42 1.11
C ASP A 103 -4.67 32.61 2.06
N LYS A 104 -4.45 32.39 3.37
CA LYS A 104 -4.45 33.47 4.37
C LYS A 104 -3.31 34.46 4.16
N GLN A 105 -2.13 34.00 3.75
CA GLN A 105 -0.98 34.86 3.45
C GLN A 105 -1.21 35.74 2.21
N VAL A 106 -2.03 35.29 1.25
CA VAL A 106 -2.39 36.03 0.02
C VAL A 106 -3.63 36.92 0.22
N GLY A 107 -4.21 36.97 1.43
CA GLY A 107 -5.33 37.87 1.75
C GLY A 107 -6.70 37.43 1.22
N ARG A 108 -6.85 36.18 0.75
CA ARG A 108 -8.16 35.64 0.33
C ARG A 108 -9.06 35.42 1.56
N LYS A 109 -10.06 36.29 1.72
CA LYS A 109 -11.10 36.14 2.75
C LYS A 109 -12.18 35.17 2.27
N ARG A 110 -12.34 34.05 2.98
CA ARG A 110 -13.46 33.11 2.82
C ARG A 110 -14.40 33.25 4.02
N ASN A 111 -15.68 32.95 3.85
CA ASN A 111 -16.70 33.03 4.91
C ASN A 111 -16.20 32.32 6.19
N GLY A 112 -16.17 33.06 7.31
CA GLY A 112 -15.52 32.61 8.54
C GLY A 112 -16.09 31.30 9.10
N LEU A 113 -17.42 31.15 9.10
CA LEU A 113 -18.11 29.96 9.60
C LEU A 113 -17.81 28.71 8.76
N VAL A 114 -17.92 28.82 7.43
CA VAL A 114 -17.65 27.70 6.50
C VAL A 114 -16.18 27.29 6.57
N SER A 115 -15.27 28.26 6.71
CA SER A 115 -13.83 28.01 6.83
C SER A 115 -13.46 27.37 8.18
N ALA A 116 -14.09 27.80 9.27
CA ALA A 116 -13.90 27.21 10.60
C ALA A 116 -14.43 25.76 10.65
N PHE A 117 -15.61 25.51 10.06
CA PHE A 117 -16.19 24.18 9.96
C PHE A 117 -15.32 23.23 9.13
N ALA A 118 -14.93 23.62 7.91
CA ALA A 118 -14.02 22.83 7.09
C ALA A 118 -12.65 22.63 7.77
N THR A 119 -12.23 23.62 8.57
CA THR A 119 -11.22 23.56 9.63
C THR A 119 -11.26 22.29 10.47
N ALA A 120 -12.31 22.26 11.29
CA ALA A 120 -12.58 21.23 12.26
C ALA A 120 -12.72 19.84 11.59
N VAL A 121 -13.41 19.77 10.45
CA VAL A 121 -13.58 18.51 9.69
C VAL A 121 -12.23 17.96 9.23
N ASN A 122 -11.35 18.77 8.67
CA ASN A 122 -10.02 18.28 8.24
C ASN A 122 -9.13 17.87 9.41
N ILE A 123 -9.22 18.55 10.56
CA ILE A 123 -8.53 18.14 11.78
C ILE A 123 -9.08 16.80 12.29
N ALA A 124 -10.40 16.61 12.29
CA ALA A 124 -11.02 15.36 12.68
C ALA A 124 -10.59 14.19 11.75
N ILE A 125 -10.50 14.44 10.43
CA ILE A 125 -9.99 13.46 9.47
C ILE A 125 -8.54 13.06 9.79
N ILE A 126 -7.67 14.01 10.16
CA ILE A 126 -6.28 13.69 10.56
C ILE A 126 -6.28 12.81 11.83
N ILE A 127 -7.10 13.14 12.83
CA ILE A 127 -7.20 12.36 14.08
C ILE A 127 -7.67 10.93 13.78
N ILE A 128 -8.69 10.77 12.94
CA ILE A 128 -9.18 9.46 12.50
C ILE A 128 -8.09 8.69 11.75
N GLY A 129 -7.32 9.37 10.88
CA GLY A 129 -6.18 8.77 10.21
C GLY A 129 -5.09 8.28 11.18
N ILE A 130 -4.76 9.05 12.21
CA ILE A 130 -3.81 8.64 13.26
C ILE A 130 -4.37 7.46 14.07
N PHE A 131 -5.67 7.46 14.34
CA PHE A 131 -6.34 6.35 15.03
C PHE A 131 -6.26 5.06 14.21
N PHE A 132 -6.59 5.10 12.91
CA PHE A 132 -6.44 3.92 12.04
C PHE A 132 -4.99 3.47 11.89
N LEU A 133 -4.04 4.41 11.82
CA LEU A 133 -2.62 4.08 11.74
C LEU A 133 -2.12 3.38 13.01
N SER A 134 -2.58 3.79 14.19
CA SER A 134 -2.14 3.21 15.46
C SER A 134 -2.96 1.99 15.87
N VAL A 135 -4.25 2.19 16.14
CA VAL A 135 -5.16 1.15 16.62
C VAL A 135 -5.46 0.12 15.52
N GLY A 136 -5.59 0.57 14.27
CA GLY A 136 -5.78 -0.34 13.13
C GLY A 136 -4.58 -1.27 12.93
N THR A 137 -3.35 -0.72 12.90
CA THR A 137 -2.14 -1.54 12.80
C THR A 137 -2.01 -2.49 14.00
N TYR A 138 -2.29 -2.02 15.22
CA TYR A 138 -2.27 -2.87 16.41
C TYR A 138 -3.26 -4.03 16.31
N ALA A 139 -4.51 -3.76 15.91
CA ALA A 139 -5.53 -4.79 15.74
C ALA A 139 -5.15 -5.80 14.64
N SER A 140 -4.56 -5.34 13.53
CA SER A 140 -4.09 -6.23 12.47
C SER A 140 -2.95 -7.13 12.94
N VAL A 141 -2.01 -6.60 13.74
CA VAL A 141 -0.90 -7.38 14.33
C VAL A 141 -1.40 -8.36 15.38
N GLN A 142 -2.31 -7.94 16.26
CA GLN A 142 -2.91 -8.83 17.25
C GLN A 142 -3.68 -9.97 16.56
N GLY A 143 -4.42 -9.67 15.48
CA GLY A 143 -5.10 -10.70 14.70
C GLY A 143 -4.14 -11.69 14.01
N ILE A 144 -2.91 -11.28 13.71
CA ILE A 144 -1.84 -12.19 13.25
C ILE A 144 -1.42 -13.11 14.41
N VAL A 145 -1.14 -12.55 15.59
CA VAL A 145 -0.70 -13.30 16.78
C VAL A 145 -1.77 -14.31 17.23
N ASP A 146 -3.01 -13.87 17.35
CA ASP A 146 -4.13 -14.74 17.77
C ASP A 146 -4.34 -15.90 16.79
N ALA A 147 -4.12 -15.68 15.48
CA ALA A 147 -4.18 -16.74 14.49
C ALA A 147 -3.02 -17.76 14.64
N PHE A 148 -1.82 -17.29 14.99
CA PHE A 148 -0.70 -18.17 15.32
C PHE A 148 -0.95 -18.98 16.59
N ASP A 149 -1.49 -18.35 17.64
CA ASP A 149 -1.79 -19.01 18.92
C ASP A 149 -2.97 -19.99 18.82
N ALA A 150 -3.97 -19.70 17.98
CA ALA A 150 -5.08 -20.61 17.69
C ALA A 150 -4.65 -21.86 16.88
N GLY A 151 -3.39 -21.95 16.46
CA GLY A 151 -2.84 -23.09 15.71
C GLY A 151 -3.41 -23.25 14.30
N THR A 152 -4.18 -22.27 13.82
CA THR A 152 -4.77 -22.25 12.47
C THR A 152 -3.76 -21.92 11.39
N VAL A 153 -2.60 -21.37 11.75
CA VAL A 153 -1.47 -21.16 10.83
C VAL A 153 -0.25 -21.92 11.34
N HIS A 154 0.22 -22.85 10.52
CA HIS A 154 1.39 -23.67 10.83
C HIS A 154 2.67 -22.88 10.53
N GLY A 155 3.71 -23.07 11.36
CA GLY A 155 4.87 -22.18 11.48
C GLY A 155 5.54 -21.71 10.18
N VAL A 156 6.32 -20.63 10.31
CA VAL A 156 7.07 -20.01 9.21
C VAL A 156 7.86 -21.08 8.44
N PHE A 157 7.61 -21.23 7.14
CA PHE A 157 8.17 -22.29 6.27
C PHE A 157 7.72 -23.73 6.54
N SER A 158 6.50 -23.97 7.02
CA SER A 158 5.94 -25.33 7.13
C SER A 158 5.62 -25.94 5.75
N CYS A 159 6.15 -27.13 5.46
CA CYS A 159 5.93 -27.88 4.22
C CYS A 159 4.55 -28.59 4.15
N LYS A 160 3.49 -27.99 4.70
CA LYS A 160 2.12 -28.54 4.63
C LYS A 160 1.19 -27.60 3.88
N SER A 161 0.30 -28.20 3.08
CA SER A 161 -0.59 -27.50 2.14
C SER A 161 -1.47 -26.45 2.84
N ASN A 162 -1.33 -25.19 2.43
CA ASN A 162 -2.24 -24.08 2.76
C ASN A 162 -3.44 -23.99 1.78
N GLY A 163 -3.73 -25.08 1.06
CA GLY A 163 -4.88 -25.18 0.18
C GLY A 163 -6.16 -25.45 0.97
N ILE A 164 -7.22 -24.74 0.61
CA ILE A 164 -8.60 -25.00 1.08
C ILE A 164 -9.11 -26.40 0.72
#